data_AF-A0A4R8X866-F1
#
_entry.id   AF-A0A4R8X866-F1
#
_cell.length_a   1.000
_cell.length_b   1.000
_cell.length_c   1.000
_cell.angle_alpha   90.00
_cell.angle_beta   90.00
_cell.angle_gamma   90.00
#
_symmetry.space_group_name_H-M   'P 1'
#
loop_
_entity.id
_entity.type
_entity.pdbx_description
1 polymer ?
#
loop_
_entity_poly.entity_id
_entity_poly.type
_entity_poly.pdbx_seq_one_letter_code
_entity_poly.pdbx_strand_id
1 'polypeptide(L)'
;MINLADDLRQAAEAVALLGSSSADYEALADAAVLSGQKQIAAARRLLDTRAAWMAGTIARRSRPELGHSGLAAQQGFLSPEALIQKWTGSSKGDAYKMVAVSTMMADAEAAEKQVEAALSSPDRDAAEVAEFEAKVPWQAPIARAVTAGTLSVDAAESIRSGLGQIDAAVTAEKLGAALEALLTEASSLNADEVFKRARRMRDRLDEAGIAAREKQADDDRYLRVYRLGNGNVRLSGLFAPEDGEFVLSTFD
;
A
#
# COMPACT_ATOMS: atom_id res chain seq x y z
N MET A 1 2.31 -27.26 -2.19
CA MET A 1 3.21 -26.29 -1.53
C MET A 1 3.94 -25.52 -2.61
N ILE A 2 3.71 -24.21 -2.71
CA ILE A 2 4.45 -23.33 -3.62
C ILE A 2 5.87 -23.23 -3.06
N ASN A 3 6.86 -23.82 -3.72
CA ASN A 3 8.25 -23.64 -3.31
C ASN A 3 8.79 -22.38 -4.01
N LEU A 4 8.58 -21.21 -3.37
CA LEU A 4 9.01 -19.90 -3.88
C LEU A 4 10.48 -19.86 -4.32
N ALA A 5 11.34 -20.71 -3.75
CA ALA A 5 12.74 -20.80 -4.16
C ALA A 5 12.91 -21.51 -5.51
N ASP A 6 12.15 -22.59 -5.74
CA ASP A 6 12.16 -23.28 -7.03
C ASP A 6 11.47 -22.44 -8.10
N ASP A 7 10.37 -21.75 -7.78
CA ASP A 7 9.70 -20.84 -8.71
C ASP A 7 10.64 -19.72 -9.18
N LEU A 8 11.45 -19.16 -8.27
CA LEU A 8 12.44 -18.14 -8.64
C LEU A 8 13.53 -18.70 -9.55
N ARG A 9 14.04 -19.91 -9.25
CA ARG A 9 15.05 -20.56 -10.09
C ARG A 9 14.51 -20.85 -11.49
N GLN A 10 13.30 -21.42 -11.57
CA GLN A 10 12.65 -21.72 -12.84
C GLN A 10 12.36 -20.45 -13.64
N ALA A 11 11.92 -19.37 -12.97
CA ALA A 11 11.71 -18.09 -13.63
C ALA A 11 13.02 -17.49 -14.17
N ALA A 12 14.11 -17.57 -13.40
CA ALA A 12 15.42 -17.10 -13.84
C ALA A 12 15.97 -17.92 -15.02
N GLU A 13 15.80 -19.25 -15.00
CA GLU A 13 16.15 -20.14 -16.10
C GLU A 13 15.34 -19.82 -17.36
N ALA A 14 14.02 -19.64 -17.23
CA ALA A 14 13.16 -19.26 -18.34
C ALA A 14 13.56 -17.91 -18.96
N VAL A 15 13.92 -16.90 -18.15
CA VAL A 15 14.42 -15.62 -18.65
C VAL A 15 15.78 -15.78 -19.33
N ALA A 16 16.69 -16.59 -18.78
CA ALA A 16 18.00 -16.83 -19.38
C ALA A 16 17.91 -17.49 -20.77
N LEU A 17 16.89 -18.32 -21.01
CA LEU A 17 16.63 -18.97 -22.29
C LEU A 17 16.14 -18.01 -23.39
N LEU A 18 15.74 -16.77 -23.06
CA LEU A 18 15.31 -15.78 -24.06
C LEU A 18 16.46 -15.21 -24.89
N GLY A 19 17.70 -15.30 -24.38
CA GLY A 19 18.89 -14.77 -25.05
C GLY A 19 19.71 -13.82 -24.18
N SER A 20 20.86 -13.39 -24.69
CA SER A 20 21.83 -12.56 -23.97
C SER A 20 22.31 -11.32 -24.74
N SER A 21 21.77 -11.09 -25.94
CA SER A 21 22.12 -9.96 -26.81
C SER A 21 20.89 -9.37 -27.52
N SER A 22 20.99 -8.13 -28.02
CA SER A 22 19.90 -7.50 -28.81
C SER A 22 19.47 -8.38 -29.99
N ALA A 23 20.44 -9.00 -30.67
CA ALA A 23 20.19 -9.86 -31.82
C ALA A 23 19.38 -11.12 -31.47
N ASP A 24 19.60 -11.71 -30.29
CA ASP A 24 18.81 -12.88 -29.84
C ASP A 24 17.33 -12.49 -29.66
N TYR A 25 17.06 -11.33 -29.07
CA TYR A 25 15.71 -10.83 -28.86
C TYR A 25 15.04 -10.37 -30.16
N GLU A 26 15.79 -9.76 -31.09
CA GLU A 26 15.32 -9.41 -32.43
C GLU A 26 14.94 -10.63 -33.28
N ALA A 27 15.56 -11.79 -33.01
CA ALA A 27 15.25 -13.05 -33.69
C ALA A 27 14.01 -13.77 -33.14
N LEU A 28 13.44 -13.33 -32.01
CA LEU A 28 12.23 -13.91 -31.44
C LEU A 28 11.01 -13.59 -32.31
N ALA A 29 10.14 -14.58 -32.49
CA ALA A 29 8.81 -14.33 -33.06
C ALA A 29 7.95 -13.49 -32.08
N ASP A 30 7.01 -12.70 -32.60
CA ASP A 30 6.14 -11.82 -31.80
C ASP A 30 5.49 -12.53 -30.61
N ALA A 31 5.00 -13.76 -30.81
CA ALA A 31 4.41 -14.56 -29.73
C ALA A 31 5.42 -14.85 -28.59
N ALA A 32 6.68 -15.14 -28.94
CA ALA A 32 7.76 -15.37 -27.99
C ALA A 32 8.18 -14.08 -27.28
N VAL A 33 8.17 -12.93 -27.97
CA VAL A 33 8.40 -11.61 -27.36
C VAL A 33 7.32 -11.32 -26.30
N LEU A 34 6.04 -11.51 -26.64
CA LEU A 34 4.93 -11.28 -25.72
C LEU A 34 4.94 -12.25 -24.53
N SER A 35 5.22 -13.54 -24.75
CA SER A 35 5.32 -14.52 -23.65
C SER A 35 6.57 -14.26 -22.79
N GLY A 36 7.70 -13.91 -23.41
CA GLY A 36 8.95 -13.58 -22.74
C GLY A 36 8.79 -12.37 -21.83
N GLN A 37 8.08 -11.33 -22.29
CA GLN A 37 7.78 -10.17 -21.45
C GLN A 37 6.95 -10.55 -20.22
N LYS A 38 5.97 -11.45 -20.35
CA LYS A 38 5.18 -11.97 -19.21
C LYS A 38 6.04 -12.79 -18.25
N GLN A 39 6.96 -13.60 -18.76
CA GLN A 39 7.91 -14.39 -17.95
C GLN A 39 8.86 -13.46 -17.17
N ILE A 40 9.41 -12.44 -17.81
CA ILE A 40 10.24 -11.42 -17.13
C ILE A 40 9.44 -10.70 -16.05
N ALA A 41 8.19 -10.31 -16.33
CA ALA A 41 7.33 -9.69 -15.32
C ALA A 41 7.07 -10.61 -14.12
N ALA A 42 6.87 -11.91 -14.34
CA ALA A 42 6.72 -12.89 -13.25
C ALA A 42 8.01 -13.05 -12.45
N ALA A 43 9.17 -13.15 -13.10
CA ALA A 43 10.46 -13.22 -12.44
C ALA A 43 10.72 -11.96 -11.58
N ARG A 44 10.40 -10.78 -12.11
CA ARG A 44 10.49 -9.51 -11.37
C ARG A 44 9.61 -9.52 -10.13
N ARG A 45 8.35 -9.95 -10.20
CA ARG A 45 7.48 -10.06 -9.02
C ARG A 45 8.10 -10.93 -7.92
N LEU A 46 8.64 -12.09 -8.27
CA LEU A 46 9.28 -13.00 -7.31
C LEU A 46 10.54 -12.40 -6.65
N LEU A 47 11.29 -11.59 -7.39
CA LEU A 47 12.44 -10.84 -6.87
C LEU A 47 11.99 -9.67 -6.00
N ASP A 48 10.98 -8.91 -6.44
CA ASP A 48 10.43 -7.77 -5.73
C ASP A 48 9.84 -8.19 -4.38
N THR A 49 9.17 -9.36 -4.30
CA THR A 49 8.73 -9.94 -3.02
C THR A 49 9.89 -10.12 -2.05
N ARG A 50 11.04 -10.65 -2.51
CA ARG A 50 12.24 -10.82 -1.67
C ARG A 50 12.90 -9.50 -1.31
N ALA A 51 12.95 -8.57 -2.26
CA ALA A 51 13.47 -7.24 -2.02
C ALA A 51 12.60 -6.49 -0.99
N ALA A 52 11.28 -6.70 -0.98
CA ALA A 52 10.39 -6.14 0.04
C ALA A 52 10.70 -6.75 1.42
N TRP A 53 10.86 -8.08 1.53
CA TRP A 53 11.29 -8.71 2.79
C TRP A 53 12.62 -8.14 3.32
N MET A 54 13.58 -7.90 2.44
CA MET A 54 14.86 -7.28 2.81
C MET A 54 14.67 -5.83 3.25
N ALA A 55 13.88 -5.04 2.52
CA ALA A 55 13.55 -3.66 2.87
C ALA A 55 12.89 -3.57 4.26
N GLY A 56 11.90 -4.42 4.54
CA GLY A 56 11.26 -4.49 5.86
C GLY A 56 12.21 -4.93 6.97
N THR A 57 13.14 -5.84 6.67
CA THR A 57 14.19 -6.23 7.62
C THR A 57 15.12 -5.06 7.94
N ILE A 58 15.55 -4.32 6.93
CA ILE A 58 16.36 -3.11 7.09
C ILE A 58 15.61 -2.07 7.92
N ALA A 59 14.33 -1.81 7.60
CA ALA A 59 13.49 -0.87 8.33
C ALA A 59 13.35 -1.25 9.81
N ARG A 60 13.02 -2.51 10.11
CA ARG A 60 12.90 -3.03 11.49
C ARG A 60 14.21 -2.91 12.27
N ARG A 61 15.35 -3.19 11.62
CA ARG A 61 16.69 -3.05 12.22
C ARG A 61 17.18 -1.60 12.28
N SER A 62 16.45 -0.66 11.70
CA SER A 62 16.77 0.78 11.70
C SER A 62 15.70 1.61 12.41
N ARG A 63 14.86 0.96 13.23
CA ARG A 63 13.77 1.61 13.94
C ARG A 63 14.30 2.71 14.89
N PRO A 64 13.57 3.81 15.08
CA PRO A 64 14.05 4.96 15.86
C PRO A 64 14.51 4.61 17.28
N GLU A 65 13.91 3.59 17.90
CA GLU A 65 14.23 3.13 19.26
C GLU A 65 15.65 2.58 19.39
N LEU A 66 16.31 2.24 18.28
CA LEU A 66 17.70 1.78 18.27
C LEU A 66 18.71 2.94 18.18
N GLY A 67 18.26 4.17 17.86
CA GLY A 67 19.14 5.32 17.69
C GLY A 67 20.36 5.02 16.80
N HIS A 68 21.56 5.31 17.30
CA HIS A 68 22.83 5.07 16.59
C HIS A 68 23.18 3.58 16.41
N SER A 69 22.53 2.68 17.16
CA SER A 69 22.68 1.24 16.98
C SER A 69 21.79 0.67 15.87
N GLY A 70 20.91 1.50 15.27
CA GLY A 70 20.12 1.11 14.12
C GLY A 70 20.97 0.87 12.88
N LEU A 71 20.61 -0.12 12.07
CA LEU A 71 21.37 -0.55 10.89
C LEU A 71 21.64 0.61 9.91
N ALA A 72 20.63 1.42 9.58
CA ALA A 72 20.82 2.58 8.71
C ALA A 72 21.80 3.62 9.31
N ALA A 73 21.66 3.92 10.60
CA ALA A 73 22.54 4.86 11.29
C ALA A 73 23.99 4.37 11.35
N GLN A 74 24.22 3.07 11.59
CA GLN A 74 25.55 2.45 11.54
C GLN A 74 26.20 2.52 10.16
N GLN A 75 25.38 2.59 9.10
CA GLN A 75 25.85 2.78 7.72
C GLN A 75 25.92 4.27 7.31
N GLY A 76 25.66 5.21 8.22
CA GLY A 76 25.74 6.65 7.96
C GLY A 76 24.51 7.26 7.28
N PHE A 77 23.36 6.57 7.30
CA PHE A 77 22.10 7.05 6.70
C PHE A 77 21.11 7.55 7.75
N LEU A 78 20.36 8.58 7.39
CA LEU A 78 19.33 9.19 8.24
C LEU A 78 18.05 8.34 8.36
N SER A 79 17.82 7.42 7.42
CA SER A 79 16.65 6.52 7.45
C SER A 79 16.94 5.21 6.70
N PRO A 80 16.18 4.12 6.99
CA PRO A 80 16.26 2.89 6.22
C PRO A 80 15.92 3.09 4.74
N GLU A 81 14.96 3.95 4.40
CA GLU A 81 14.61 4.26 3.01
C GLU A 81 15.76 4.94 2.29
N ALA A 82 16.50 5.84 2.94
CA ALA A 82 17.68 6.47 2.35
C ALA A 82 18.81 5.45 2.06
N LEU A 83 19.02 4.49 2.97
CA LEU A 83 19.94 3.38 2.77
C LEU A 83 19.51 2.50 1.58
N ILE A 84 18.24 2.09 1.55
CA ILE A 84 17.67 1.25 0.47
C ILE A 84 17.78 1.99 -0.87
N GLN A 85 17.36 3.25 -0.94
CA GLN A 85 17.44 4.08 -2.13
C GLN A 85 18.87 4.14 -2.66
N LYS A 86 19.85 4.40 -1.78
CA LYS A 86 21.25 4.52 -2.18
C LYS A 86 21.85 3.21 -2.70
N TRP A 87 21.57 2.08 -2.05
CA TRP A 87 22.17 0.79 -2.40
C TRP A 87 21.49 0.07 -3.56
N THR A 88 20.19 0.28 -3.73
CA THR A 88 19.44 -0.31 -4.86
C THR A 88 19.49 0.56 -6.12
N GLY A 89 19.83 1.85 -5.99
CA GLY A 89 19.74 2.81 -7.09
C GLY A 89 18.30 3.16 -7.49
N SER A 90 17.31 2.76 -6.69
CA SER A 90 15.89 3.01 -6.93
C SER A 90 15.48 4.46 -6.58
N SER A 91 14.25 4.82 -6.92
CA SER A 91 13.71 6.12 -6.51
C SER A 91 13.40 6.14 -5.01
N LYS A 92 13.25 7.34 -4.44
CA LYS A 92 12.75 7.49 -3.07
C LYS A 92 11.38 6.80 -2.93
N GLY A 93 10.47 7.04 -3.87
CA GLY A 93 9.13 6.43 -3.85
C GLY A 93 9.18 4.90 -3.83
N ASP A 94 10.09 4.29 -4.58
CA ASP A 94 10.28 2.84 -4.57
C ASP A 94 10.76 2.33 -3.21
N ALA A 95 11.75 2.98 -2.60
CA ALA A 95 12.23 2.59 -1.28
C ALA A 95 11.12 2.64 -0.22
N TYR A 96 10.31 3.71 -0.20
CA TYR A 96 9.17 3.83 0.71
C TYR A 96 8.11 2.76 0.46
N LYS A 97 7.76 2.53 -0.81
CA LYS A 97 6.81 1.51 -1.23
C LYS A 97 7.24 0.11 -0.78
N MET A 98 8.52 -0.23 -0.99
CA MET A 98 9.05 -1.53 -0.58
C MET A 98 8.97 -1.74 0.93
N VAL A 99 9.29 -0.70 1.73
CA VAL A 99 9.12 -0.74 3.18
C VAL A 99 7.63 -0.87 3.56
N ALA A 100 6.75 -0.05 2.98
CA ALA A 100 5.32 -0.07 3.29
C ALA A 100 4.66 -1.42 3.00
N VAL A 101 4.91 -1.98 1.81
CA VAL A 101 4.39 -3.31 1.42
C VAL A 101 4.96 -4.41 2.32
N SER A 102 6.25 -4.33 2.67
CA SER A 102 6.86 -5.31 3.58
C SER A 102 6.31 -5.27 5.01
N THR A 103 6.01 -4.08 5.54
CA THR A 103 5.39 -3.91 6.85
C THR A 103 3.98 -4.52 6.83
N MET A 104 3.19 -4.18 5.82
CA MET A 104 1.86 -4.78 5.61
C MET A 104 1.92 -6.31 5.53
N MET A 105 2.92 -6.87 4.82
CA MET A 105 3.10 -8.32 4.74
C MET A 105 3.43 -8.94 6.10
N ALA A 106 4.33 -8.32 6.86
CA ALA A 106 4.72 -8.81 8.17
C ALA A 106 3.58 -8.71 9.21
N ASP A 107 2.77 -7.65 9.15
CA ASP A 107 1.64 -7.45 10.05
C ASP A 107 0.52 -8.47 9.76
N ALA A 108 0.24 -8.73 8.48
CA ALA A 108 -0.70 -9.77 8.06
C ALA A 108 -0.24 -11.16 8.51
N GLU A 109 1.03 -11.52 8.27
CA GLU A 109 1.59 -12.81 8.68
C GLU A 109 1.56 -12.98 10.21
N ALA A 110 1.87 -11.94 10.97
CA ALA A 110 1.84 -11.98 12.43
C ALA A 110 0.41 -12.21 12.96
N ALA A 111 -0.59 -11.55 12.39
CA ALA A 111 -1.98 -11.74 12.77
C ALA A 111 -2.49 -13.14 12.38
N GLU A 112 -2.21 -13.61 11.17
CA GLU A 112 -2.58 -14.95 10.71
C GLU A 112 -1.94 -16.05 11.58
N LYS A 113 -0.68 -15.87 12.02
CA LYS A 113 -0.03 -16.79 12.96
C LYS A 113 -0.73 -16.87 14.32
N GLN A 114 -1.30 -15.76 14.80
CA GLN A 114 -2.08 -15.77 16.04
C GLN A 114 -3.38 -16.56 15.87
N VAL A 115 -4.07 -16.37 14.74
CA VAL A 115 -5.27 -17.15 14.38
C VAL A 115 -4.94 -18.64 14.29
N GLU A 116 -3.87 -19.01 13.56
CA GLU A 116 -3.44 -20.40 13.41
C GLU A 116 -3.05 -21.04 14.75
N ALA A 117 -2.35 -20.29 15.61
CA ALA A 117 -2.00 -20.76 16.95
C ALA A 117 -3.25 -21.00 17.81
N ALA A 118 -4.24 -20.11 17.76
CA ALA A 118 -5.50 -20.26 18.47
C ALA A 118 -6.30 -21.47 17.94
N LEU A 119 -6.35 -21.68 16.61
CA LEU A 119 -7.01 -22.83 15.98
C LEU A 119 -6.33 -24.16 16.31
N SER A 120 -5.02 -24.15 16.47
CA SER A 120 -4.19 -25.32 16.82
C SER A 120 -4.19 -25.64 18.33
N SER A 121 -4.78 -24.77 19.16
CA SER A 121 -4.84 -24.99 20.61
C SER A 121 -5.71 -26.22 20.95
N PRO A 122 -5.26 -27.13 21.83
CA PRO A 122 -6.07 -28.26 22.29
C PRO A 122 -7.38 -27.81 22.96
N ASP A 123 -7.33 -26.67 23.66
CA ASP A 123 -8.45 -26.03 24.36
C ASP A 123 -9.00 -24.84 23.56
N ARG A 124 -9.06 -24.95 22.22
CA ARG A 124 -9.50 -23.85 21.35
C ARG A 124 -10.84 -23.25 21.80
N ASP A 125 -10.84 -21.95 22.05
CA ASP A 125 -12.04 -21.16 22.29
C ASP A 125 -12.46 -20.47 20.99
N ALA A 126 -13.69 -20.73 20.54
CA ALA A 126 -14.23 -20.12 19.33
C ALA A 126 -14.34 -18.59 19.44
N ALA A 127 -14.56 -18.05 20.64
CA ALA A 127 -14.61 -16.62 20.87
C ALA A 127 -13.21 -15.97 20.74
N GLU A 128 -12.19 -16.63 21.27
CA GLU A 128 -10.79 -16.18 21.16
C GLU A 128 -10.31 -16.22 19.70
N VAL A 129 -10.61 -17.31 18.96
CA VAL A 129 -10.31 -17.41 17.52
C VAL A 129 -10.98 -16.28 16.75
N ALA A 130 -12.28 -16.04 16.99
CA ALA A 130 -13.01 -14.96 16.32
C ALA A 130 -12.43 -13.57 16.65
N GLU A 131 -11.93 -13.36 17.88
CA GLU A 131 -11.25 -12.13 18.26
C GLU A 131 -9.93 -11.93 17.51
N PHE A 132 -9.12 -12.99 17.34
CA PHE A 132 -7.91 -12.92 16.54
C PHE A 132 -8.20 -12.72 15.05
N GLU A 133 -9.21 -13.40 14.51
CA GLU A 133 -9.65 -13.22 13.11
C GLU A 133 -10.09 -11.78 12.84
N ALA A 134 -10.84 -11.17 13.78
CA ALA A 134 -11.26 -9.77 13.68
C ALA A 134 -10.09 -8.77 13.73
N LYS A 135 -8.94 -9.16 14.28
CA LYS A 135 -7.71 -8.35 14.31
C LYS A 135 -6.83 -8.51 13.07
N VAL A 136 -7.13 -9.47 12.19
CA VAL A 136 -6.39 -9.62 10.94
C VAL A 136 -6.57 -8.35 10.08
N PRO A 137 -5.46 -7.69 9.66
CA PRO A 137 -5.57 -6.51 8.83
C PRO A 137 -6.35 -6.80 7.55
N TRP A 138 -7.25 -5.89 7.15
CA TRP A 138 -8.02 -6.05 5.91
C TRP A 138 -7.12 -6.18 4.67
N GLN A 139 -5.86 -5.73 4.74
CA GLN A 139 -4.86 -5.87 3.68
C GLN A 139 -4.24 -7.27 3.57
N ALA A 140 -4.54 -8.22 4.46
CA ALA A 140 -3.97 -9.57 4.43
C ALA A 140 -4.08 -10.28 3.06
N PRO A 141 -5.19 -10.15 2.29
CA PRO A 141 -5.24 -10.69 0.93
C PRO A 141 -4.18 -10.11 -0.02
N ILE A 142 -3.82 -8.82 0.12
CA ILE A 142 -2.73 -8.20 -0.66
C ILE A 142 -1.40 -8.87 -0.29
N ALA A 143 -1.12 -9.01 1.01
CA ALA A 143 0.09 -9.62 1.52
C ALA A 143 0.27 -11.05 0.99
N ARG A 144 -0.80 -11.85 1.01
CA ARG A 144 -0.79 -13.22 0.45
C ARG A 144 -0.49 -13.20 -1.05
N ALA A 145 -1.12 -12.32 -1.82
CA ALA A 145 -0.91 -12.24 -3.27
C ALA A 145 0.53 -11.81 -3.65
N VAL A 146 1.11 -10.86 -2.92
CA VAL A 146 2.52 -10.47 -3.10
C VAL A 146 3.46 -11.59 -2.69
N THR A 147 3.19 -12.26 -1.56
CA THR A 147 3.99 -13.38 -1.08
C THR A 147 3.98 -14.55 -2.06
N ALA A 148 2.84 -14.80 -2.71
CA ALA A 148 2.68 -15.81 -3.76
C ALA A 148 3.26 -15.39 -5.13
N GLY A 149 3.72 -14.14 -5.29
CA GLY A 149 4.23 -13.61 -6.56
C GLY A 149 3.15 -13.40 -7.64
N THR A 150 1.88 -13.49 -7.28
CA THR A 150 0.73 -13.30 -8.20
C THR A 150 0.38 -11.82 -8.38
N LEU A 151 0.76 -10.98 -7.42
CA LEU A 151 0.59 -9.52 -7.45
C LEU A 151 1.95 -8.82 -7.38
N SER A 152 2.17 -7.78 -8.20
CA SER A 152 3.39 -6.97 -8.09
C SER A 152 3.32 -6.04 -6.88
N VAL A 153 4.48 -5.61 -6.38
CA VAL A 153 4.57 -4.60 -5.31
C VAL A 153 3.90 -3.28 -5.74
N ASP A 154 4.03 -2.88 -7.01
CA ASP A 154 3.38 -1.68 -7.56
C ASP A 154 1.86 -1.77 -7.51
N ALA A 155 1.29 -2.92 -7.91
CA ALA A 155 -0.15 -3.14 -7.86
C ALA A 155 -0.63 -3.24 -6.40
N ALA A 156 0.13 -3.91 -5.52
CA ALA A 156 -0.16 -3.96 -4.09
C ALA A 156 -0.22 -2.56 -3.46
N GLU A 157 0.76 -1.71 -3.76
CA GLU A 157 0.78 -0.32 -3.27
C GLU A 157 -0.34 0.51 -3.88
N SER A 158 -0.65 0.31 -5.16
CA SER A 158 -1.77 0.98 -5.85
C SER A 158 -3.13 0.63 -5.23
N ILE A 159 -3.33 -0.64 -4.88
CA ILE A 159 -4.54 -1.11 -4.16
C ILE A 159 -4.59 -0.47 -2.77
N ARG A 160 -3.51 -0.62 -2.00
CA ARG A 160 -3.43 -0.16 -0.61
C ARG A 160 -3.64 1.35 -0.50
N SER A 161 -2.93 2.13 -1.33
CA SER A 161 -3.05 3.58 -1.35
C SER A 161 -4.38 4.06 -1.94
N GLY A 162 -4.91 3.38 -2.95
CA GLY A 162 -6.18 3.73 -3.59
C GLY A 162 -7.40 3.47 -2.70
N LEU A 163 -7.42 2.34 -1.97
CA LEU A 163 -8.49 2.01 -1.01
C LEU A 163 -8.39 2.83 0.28
N GLY A 164 -7.19 3.30 0.65
CA GLY A 164 -6.97 4.20 1.77
C GLY A 164 -6.95 3.50 3.14
N GLN A 165 -7.39 4.21 4.17
CA GLN A 165 -7.37 3.75 5.57
C GLN A 165 -8.80 3.53 6.10
N ILE A 166 -8.94 2.78 7.18
CA ILE A 166 -10.22 2.65 7.88
C ILE A 166 -10.61 4.02 8.44
N ASP A 167 -11.89 4.38 8.34
CA ASP A 167 -12.48 5.52 9.04
C ASP A 167 -13.89 5.19 9.55
N ALA A 168 -14.60 6.18 10.07
CA ALA A 168 -15.94 6.00 10.62
C ALA A 168 -16.98 5.51 9.59
N ALA A 169 -16.84 5.90 8.31
CA ALA A 169 -17.76 5.53 7.25
C ALA A 169 -17.33 4.24 6.54
N VAL A 170 -16.02 4.03 6.39
CA VAL A 170 -15.41 2.95 5.63
C VAL A 170 -14.67 2.00 6.58
N THR A 171 -15.38 0.95 7.02
CA THR A 171 -14.89 -0.05 7.97
C THR A 171 -13.93 -1.07 7.34
N ALA A 172 -13.24 -1.85 8.17
CA ALA A 172 -12.35 -2.92 7.72
C ALA A 172 -13.08 -3.96 6.85
N GLU A 173 -14.32 -4.30 7.19
CA GLU A 173 -15.13 -5.28 6.47
C GLU A 173 -15.49 -4.76 5.07
N LYS A 174 -15.86 -3.48 4.96
CA LYS A 174 -16.13 -2.83 3.66
C LYS A 174 -14.88 -2.81 2.77
N LEU A 175 -13.72 -2.50 3.34
CA LEU A 175 -12.45 -2.53 2.61
C LEU A 175 -12.06 -3.94 2.20
N GLY A 176 -12.23 -4.93 3.08
CA GLY A 176 -11.99 -6.34 2.77
C GLY A 176 -12.84 -6.82 1.60
N ALA A 177 -14.14 -6.51 1.60
CA ALA A 177 -15.04 -6.89 0.51
C ALA A 177 -14.65 -6.21 -0.83
N ALA A 178 -14.31 -4.92 -0.80
CA ALA A 178 -13.86 -4.21 -2.00
C ALA A 178 -12.51 -4.74 -2.51
N LEU A 179 -11.60 -5.09 -1.60
CA LEU A 179 -10.30 -5.65 -1.90
C LEU A 179 -10.41 -7.00 -2.62
N GLU A 180 -11.24 -7.92 -2.14
CA GLU A 180 -11.43 -9.24 -2.77
C GLU A 180 -11.93 -9.12 -4.22
N ALA A 181 -12.89 -8.22 -4.45
CA ALA A 181 -13.36 -7.89 -5.79
C ALA A 181 -12.23 -7.31 -6.67
N LEU A 182 -11.41 -6.42 -6.11
CA LEU A 182 -10.31 -5.79 -6.84
C LEU A 182 -9.18 -6.78 -7.18
N LEU A 183 -8.85 -7.72 -6.29
CA LEU A 183 -7.83 -8.74 -6.54
C LEU A 183 -8.24 -9.71 -7.65
N THR A 184 -9.54 -9.98 -7.82
CA THR A 184 -10.06 -10.78 -8.93
C THR A 184 -9.79 -10.10 -10.28
N GLU A 185 -9.87 -8.77 -10.35
CA GLU A 185 -9.64 -7.98 -11.57
C GLU A 185 -8.15 -7.67 -11.81
N ALA A 186 -7.33 -7.63 -10.75
CA ALA A 186 -5.96 -7.11 -10.77
C ALA A 186 -5.03 -7.79 -11.78
N SER A 187 -5.25 -9.07 -12.10
CA SER A 187 -4.44 -9.80 -13.09
C SER A 187 -4.57 -9.27 -14.52
N SER A 188 -5.65 -8.54 -14.82
CA SER A 188 -5.97 -7.99 -16.14
C SER A 188 -5.63 -6.50 -16.29
N LEU A 189 -5.18 -5.85 -15.20
CA LEU A 189 -5.00 -4.42 -15.12
C LEU A 189 -3.53 -4.08 -14.82
N ASN A 190 -3.07 -2.93 -15.30
CA ASN A 190 -1.80 -2.36 -14.83
C ASN A 190 -1.97 -1.63 -13.48
N ALA A 191 -0.86 -1.28 -12.83
CA ALA A 191 -0.88 -0.66 -11.51
C ALA A 191 -1.70 0.65 -11.47
N ASP A 192 -1.59 1.50 -12.49
CA ASP A 192 -2.31 2.78 -12.56
C ASP A 192 -3.83 2.58 -12.72
N GLU A 193 -4.23 1.58 -13.52
CA GLU A 193 -5.64 1.20 -13.68
C GLU A 193 -6.22 0.65 -12.39
N VAL A 194 -5.47 -0.23 -11.70
CA VAL A 194 -5.85 -0.76 -10.39
C VAL A 194 -5.96 0.37 -9.36
N PHE A 195 -5.04 1.34 -9.35
CA PHE A 195 -5.13 2.52 -8.48
C PHE A 195 -6.42 3.32 -8.74
N LYS A 196 -6.71 3.62 -10.02
CA LYS A 196 -7.93 4.35 -10.41
C LYS A 196 -9.20 3.57 -10.02
N ARG A 197 -9.17 2.24 -10.13
CA ARG A 197 -10.29 1.37 -9.74
C ARG A 197 -10.48 1.34 -8.22
N ALA A 198 -9.39 1.23 -7.47
CA ALA A 198 -9.37 1.28 -6.01
C ALA A 198 -9.94 2.60 -5.49
N ARG A 199 -9.51 3.75 -6.04
CA ARG A 199 -10.05 5.07 -5.69
C ARG A 199 -11.55 5.17 -5.94
N ARG A 200 -12.02 4.75 -7.12
CA ARG A 200 -13.47 4.72 -7.41
C ARG A 200 -14.26 3.83 -6.46
N MET A 201 -13.71 2.69 -6.05
CA MET A 201 -14.35 1.83 -5.04
C MET A 201 -14.39 2.52 -3.69
N ARG A 202 -13.31 3.18 -3.27
CA ARG A 202 -13.27 3.97 -2.04
C ARG A 202 -14.33 5.06 -2.04
N ASP A 203 -14.43 5.82 -3.13
CA ASP A 203 -15.40 6.92 -3.24
C ASP A 203 -16.85 6.41 -3.13
N ARG A 204 -17.16 5.23 -3.69
CA ARG A 204 -18.48 4.58 -3.54
C ARG A 204 -18.75 4.08 -2.12
N LEU A 205 -17.75 3.56 -1.44
CA LEU A 205 -17.89 3.13 -0.03
C LEU A 205 -18.14 4.32 0.89
N ASP A 206 -17.62 5.48 0.52
CA ASP A 206 -17.70 6.74 1.25
C ASP A 206 -18.83 7.66 0.73
N GLU A 207 -19.74 7.16 -0.12
CA GLU A 207 -20.82 7.97 -0.70
C GLU A 207 -21.70 8.64 0.39
N ALA A 208 -21.93 7.95 1.51
CA ALA A 208 -22.60 8.51 2.68
C ALA A 208 -21.72 9.47 3.51
N GLY A 209 -20.40 9.27 3.53
CA GLY A 209 -19.46 10.09 4.30
C GLY A 209 -19.06 11.38 3.57
N ILE A 210 -19.13 11.42 2.23
CA ILE A 210 -19.01 12.66 1.44
C ILE A 210 -20.10 13.64 1.84
N ALA A 211 -21.37 13.22 1.79
CA ALA A 211 -22.50 14.06 2.17
C ALA A 211 -22.42 14.49 3.65
N ALA A 212 -21.94 13.60 4.53
CA ALA A 212 -21.75 13.93 5.95
C ALA A 212 -20.64 14.97 6.18
N ARG A 213 -19.50 14.87 5.47
CA ARG A 213 -18.40 15.84 5.56
C ARG A 213 -18.73 17.16 4.93
N GLU A 214 -19.47 17.16 3.81
CA GLU A 214 -19.99 18.37 3.18
C GLU A 214 -20.97 19.08 4.10
N LYS A 215 -21.93 18.33 4.67
CA LYS A 215 -22.86 18.87 5.67
C LYS A 215 -22.15 19.37 6.92
N GLN A 216 -21.17 18.64 7.45
CA GLN A 216 -20.40 19.09 8.61
C GLN A 216 -19.59 20.36 8.29
N ALA A 217 -18.96 20.43 7.12
CA ALA A 217 -18.27 21.64 6.67
C ALA A 217 -19.23 22.81 6.50
N ASP A 218 -20.47 22.57 6.07
CA ASP A 218 -21.55 23.55 5.98
C ASP A 218 -22.05 24.02 7.36
N ASP A 219 -22.24 23.07 8.29
CA ASP A 219 -22.71 23.28 9.67
C ASP A 219 -21.64 24.00 10.53
N ASP A 220 -20.35 23.70 10.31
CA ASP A 220 -19.21 24.32 11.02
C ASP A 220 -18.91 25.75 10.54
N ARG A 221 -19.54 26.20 9.46
CA ARG A 221 -19.33 27.56 8.96
C ARG A 221 -19.75 28.59 9.99
N TYR A 222 -18.91 29.60 10.17
CA TYR A 222 -19.28 30.76 10.95
C TYR A 222 -18.58 32.00 10.44
N LEU A 223 -19.22 33.14 10.66
CA LEU A 223 -18.58 34.44 10.56
C LEU A 223 -18.92 35.25 11.81
N ARG A 224 -17.89 35.64 12.54
CA ARG A 224 -17.99 36.45 13.75
C ARG A 224 -17.33 37.78 13.51
N VAL A 225 -18.09 38.85 13.70
CA VAL A 225 -17.62 40.23 13.57
C VAL A 225 -17.75 40.90 14.93
N TYR A 226 -16.64 41.41 15.44
CA TYR A 226 -16.59 42.10 16.72
C TYR A 226 -15.96 43.48 16.56
N ARG A 227 -16.51 44.45 17.29
CA ARG A 227 -15.89 45.76 17.46
C ARG A 227 -15.12 45.75 18.78
N LEU A 228 -13.82 46.03 18.70
CA LEU A 228 -12.92 46.07 19.85
C LEU A 228 -13.10 47.38 20.63
N GLY A 229 -12.67 47.39 21.90
CA GLY A 229 -12.84 48.56 22.79
C GLY A 229 -12.12 49.83 22.32
N ASN A 230 -11.19 49.72 21.38
CA ASN A 230 -10.51 50.84 20.72
C ASN A 230 -11.20 51.30 19.41
N GLY A 231 -12.37 50.76 19.08
CA GLY A 231 -13.13 51.10 17.87
C GLY A 231 -12.77 50.27 16.62
N ASN A 232 -11.66 49.53 16.65
CA ASN A 232 -11.24 48.67 15.54
C ASN A 232 -12.19 47.48 15.35
N VAL A 233 -12.32 47.00 14.12
CA VAL A 233 -13.17 45.85 13.77
C VAL A 233 -12.30 44.62 13.55
N ARG A 234 -12.69 43.49 14.15
CA ARG A 234 -12.08 42.17 13.94
C ARG A 234 -13.11 41.22 13.36
N LEU A 235 -12.74 40.55 12.27
CA LEU A 235 -13.49 39.44 11.68
C LEU A 235 -12.78 38.11 11.97
N SER A 236 -13.55 37.06 12.22
CA SER A 236 -13.07 35.68 12.36
C SER A 236 -14.12 34.77 11.75
N GLY A 237 -13.75 34.00 10.72
CA GLY A 237 -14.68 33.08 10.07
C GLY A 237 -14.03 31.78 9.66
N LEU A 238 -14.87 30.76 9.54
CA LEU A 238 -14.59 29.46 8.95
C LEU A 238 -15.63 29.26 7.84
N PHE A 239 -15.17 28.91 6.64
CA PHE A 239 -16.00 28.79 5.45
C PHE A 239 -15.86 27.37 4.88
N ALA A 240 -16.91 26.89 4.22
CA ALA A 240 -16.83 25.67 3.43
C ALA A 240 -15.84 25.89 2.27
N PRO A 241 -15.25 24.82 1.70
CA PRO A 241 -14.20 24.94 0.68
C PRO A 241 -14.59 25.85 -0.50
N GLU A 242 -15.80 25.70 -1.04
CA GLU A 242 -16.29 26.51 -2.17
C GLU A 242 -16.46 27.99 -1.81
N ASP A 243 -17.04 28.28 -0.64
CA ASP A 243 -17.22 29.66 -0.14
C ASP A 243 -15.88 30.32 0.23
N GLY A 244 -14.94 29.52 0.78
CA GLY A 244 -13.63 29.98 1.19
C GLY A 244 -12.76 30.42 0.01
N GLU A 245 -12.90 29.75 -1.14
CA GLU A 245 -12.21 30.13 -2.38
C GLU A 245 -12.67 31.51 -2.87
N PHE A 246 -13.97 31.82 -2.77
CA PHE A 246 -14.50 33.15 -3.05
C PHE A 246 -13.92 34.22 -2.10
N VAL A 247 -13.86 33.94 -0.80
CA VAL A 247 -13.28 34.86 0.19
C VAL A 247 -11.81 35.11 -0.14
N LEU A 248 -11.02 34.06 -0.37
CA LEU A 248 -9.59 34.18 -0.72
C LEU A 248 -9.38 34.99 -2.00
N SER A 249 -10.21 34.78 -3.04
CA SER A 249 -10.12 35.51 -4.30
C SER A 249 -10.39 37.02 -4.19
N THR A 250 -11.00 37.48 -3.09
CA THR A 250 -11.25 38.91 -2.84
C THR A 250 -10.06 39.60 -2.17
N PHE A 251 -9.13 38.84 -1.58
CA PHE A 251 -7.97 39.35 -0.84
C PHE A 251 -6.61 39.07 -1.51
N ASP A 252 -6.59 38.27 -2.59
CA ASP A 252 -5.49 38.18 -3.56
C ASP A 252 -5.53 39.34 -4.58
#